data_AF-A0A8S3X5E5-F1
#
_entry.id   AF-A0A8S3X5E5-F1
#
_cell.length_a   1.000
_cell.length_b   1.000
_cell.length_c   1.000
_cell.angle_alpha   90.00
_cell.angle_beta   90.00
_cell.angle_gamma   90.00
#
_symmetry.space_group_name_H-M   'P 1'
#
loop_
_entity.id
_entity.type
_entity.pdbx_description
1 polymer ?
#
loop_
_entity_poly.entity_id
_entity_poly.type
_entity_poly.pdbx_seq_one_letter_code
_entity_poly.pdbx_strand_id
1 'polypeptide(L)'
;MGWLLASKVFNVPQSTLIRHALKQNKVLAPTTKGMGRYRSVFTYEMERELVEHIKILETRLFEFTRKEVLELAYQFADVNNIPHNFNNEKRWQAKNGWLDFDADTRTYP
;
A
#
# COMPACT_ATOMS: atom_id res chain seq x y z
N MET A 1 20.73 6.44 34.07
CA MET A 1 19.33 6.18 33.64
C MET A 1 18.95 7.13 32.50
N GLY A 2 19.27 6.78 31.24
CA GLY A 2 19.08 7.66 30.07
C GLY A 2 17.63 7.82 29.59
N TRP A 3 16.71 6.99 30.08
CA TRP A 3 15.32 6.93 29.61
C TRP A 3 14.50 8.19 29.92
N LEU A 4 14.79 8.89 31.03
CA LEU A 4 14.11 10.14 31.38
C LEU A 4 14.49 11.29 30.45
N LEU A 5 15.78 11.39 30.11
CA LEU A 5 16.28 12.38 29.15
C LEU A 5 15.67 12.11 27.77
N ALA A 6 15.71 10.86 27.31
CA ALA A 6 15.09 10.47 26.04
C ALA A 6 13.58 10.75 26.03
N SER A 7 12.86 10.46 27.13
CA SER A 7 11.42 10.72 27.23
C SER A 7 11.07 12.19 27.06
N LYS A 8 11.87 13.09 27.66
CA LYS A 8 11.69 14.55 27.54
C LYS A 8 12.08 15.07 26.16
N VAL A 9 13.17 14.57 25.58
CA VAL A 9 13.66 14.99 24.25
C VAL A 9 12.70 14.56 23.14
N PHE A 10 12.20 13.33 23.20
CA PHE A 10 11.36 12.76 22.15
C PHE A 10 9.86 12.87 22.42
N ASN A 11 9.46 13.42 23.58
CA ASN A 11 8.06 13.50 24.04
C ASN A 11 7.32 12.14 23.98
N VAL A 12 8.04 11.06 24.26
CA VAL A 12 7.51 9.69 24.31
C VAL A 12 7.54 9.21 25.76
N PRO A 13 6.47 8.58 26.28
CA PRO A 13 6.47 8.03 27.63
C PRO A 13 7.64 7.05 27.87
N GLN A 14 8.25 7.13 29.05
CA GLN A 14 9.37 6.26 29.43
C GLN A 14 9.02 4.77 29.28
N SER A 15 7.79 4.38 29.62
CA SER A 15 7.30 3.01 29.47
C SER A 15 7.37 2.51 28.02
N THR A 16 7.06 3.37 27.06
CA THR A 16 7.15 3.06 25.62
C THR A 16 8.61 2.90 25.18
N LEU A 17 9.51 3.78 25.64
CA LEU A 17 10.94 3.69 25.34
C LEU A 17 11.57 2.43 25.92
N ILE A 18 11.23 2.08 27.16
CA ILE A 18 11.68 0.85 27.83
C ILE A 18 11.15 -0.37 27.09
N ARG A 19 9.84 -0.41 26.77
CA ARG A 19 9.21 -1.50 26.01
C ARG A 19 9.87 -1.71 24.65
N HIS A 20 10.20 -0.62 23.95
CA HIS A 20 10.89 -0.66 22.65
C HIS A 20 12.33 -1.14 22.78
N ALA A 21 13.09 -0.60 23.75
CA ALA A 21 14.49 -0.96 23.98
C ALA A 21 14.66 -2.42 24.42
N LEU A 22 13.75 -2.93 25.24
CA LEU A 22 13.74 -4.32 25.70
C LEU A 22 13.17 -5.29 24.65
N LYS A 23 12.83 -4.82 23.44
CA LYS A 23 12.19 -5.62 22.37
C LYS A 23 10.98 -6.45 22.87
N GLN A 24 10.27 -5.93 23.87
CA GLN A 24 9.07 -6.57 24.43
C GLN A 24 7.85 -6.40 23.53
N ASN A 25 7.97 -5.59 22.48
CA ASN A 25 7.08 -5.71 21.35
C ASN A 25 7.24 -7.13 20.82
N LYS A 26 6.18 -7.95 20.86
CA LYS A 26 6.11 -9.16 20.05
C LYS A 26 6.28 -8.72 18.60
N VAL A 27 7.53 -8.67 18.15
CA VAL A 27 7.86 -8.61 16.75
C VAL A 27 7.44 -9.98 16.26
N LEU A 28 6.18 -10.09 15.81
CA LEU A 28 5.84 -11.06 14.78
C LEU A 28 7.00 -10.95 13.78
N ALA A 29 7.62 -12.08 13.47
CA ALA A 29 8.83 -12.25 12.65
C ALA A 29 8.97 -11.18 11.55
N PRO A 30 10.19 -10.91 11.02
CA PRO A 30 10.41 -9.94 9.94
C PRO A 30 9.74 -10.32 8.60
N THR A 31 8.59 -10.97 8.60
CA THR A 31 7.55 -10.75 7.61
C THR A 31 7.17 -9.28 7.68
N THR A 32 7.73 -8.49 6.76
CA THR A 32 7.15 -7.28 6.19
C THR A 32 6.24 -6.54 7.15
N LYS A 33 6.73 -5.45 7.77
CA LYS A 33 5.96 -4.52 8.60
C LYS A 33 4.64 -4.17 7.89
N GLY A 34 3.62 -4.99 8.07
CA GLY A 34 2.40 -4.90 7.30
C GLY A 34 1.69 -3.64 7.74
N MET A 35 1.11 -2.90 6.80
CA MET A 35 0.20 -1.80 7.10
C MET A 35 -1.09 -2.35 7.76
N GLY A 36 -0.99 -3.01 8.92
CA GLY A 36 -2.10 -3.56 9.70
C GLY A 36 -3.15 -4.31 8.86
N ARG A 37 -4.30 -3.65 8.65
CA ARG A 37 -5.47 -4.16 7.93
C ARG A 37 -5.36 -4.08 6.40
N TYR A 38 -4.43 -3.27 5.87
CA TYR A 38 -4.22 -3.15 4.44
C TYR A 38 -3.44 -4.37 3.95
N ARG A 39 -4.15 -5.28 3.27
CA ARG A 39 -3.57 -6.43 2.57
C ARG A 39 -3.45 -6.08 1.10
N SER A 40 -2.34 -6.43 0.47
CA SER A 40 -2.21 -6.33 -0.99
C SER A 40 -3.30 -7.19 -1.62
N VAL A 41 -4.03 -6.62 -2.58
CA VAL A 41 -5.09 -7.34 -3.31
C VAL A 41 -4.46 -8.33 -4.28
N PHE A 42 -3.34 -7.94 -4.88
CA PHE A 42 -2.59 -8.75 -5.83
C PHE A 42 -1.29 -9.27 -5.22
N THR A 43 -0.81 -10.38 -5.75
CA THR A 43 0.56 -10.84 -5.54
C THR A 43 1.51 -10.06 -6.43
N TYR A 44 2.81 -10.07 -6.11
CA TYR A 44 3.82 -9.38 -6.91
C TYR A 44 3.82 -9.81 -8.39
N GLU A 45 3.61 -11.10 -8.65
CA GLU A 45 3.58 -11.64 -10.02
C GLU A 45 2.37 -11.11 -10.80
N MET A 46 1.19 -11.06 -10.16
CA MET A 46 -0.03 -10.51 -10.74
C MET A 46 0.09 -9.01 -11.04
N GLU A 47 0.69 -8.24 -10.12
CA GLU A 47 0.95 -6.81 -10.37
C GLU A 47 1.91 -6.62 -11.53
N ARG A 48 2.92 -7.47 -11.67
CA ARG A 48 3.87 -7.42 -12.78
C ARG A 48 3.17 -7.66 -14.12
N GLU A 49 2.33 -8.69 -14.22
CA GLU A 49 1.56 -8.99 -15.43
C GLU A 49 0.64 -7.82 -15.81
N LEU A 50 -0.04 -7.23 -14.82
CA LEU A 50 -0.90 -6.07 -15.05
C LEU A 50 -0.10 -4.86 -15.58
N VAL A 51 1.07 -4.59 -15.01
CA VAL A 51 1.95 -3.48 -15.43
C VAL A 51 2.51 -3.71 -16.84
N GLU A 52 2.92 -4.94 -17.15
CA GLU A 52 3.36 -5.29 -18.51
C GLU A 52 2.24 -5.10 -19.53
N HIS A 53 1.02 -5.50 -19.19
CA HIS A 53 -0.14 -5.30 -20.04
C HIS A 53 -0.41 -3.81 -20.31
N ILE A 54 -0.38 -2.97 -19.27
CA ILE A 54 -0.57 -1.52 -19.40
C ILE A 54 0.51 -0.90 -20.30
N LYS A 55 1.79 -1.29 -20.13
CA LYS A 55 2.89 -0.81 -20.97
C LYS A 55 2.71 -1.18 -22.44
N ILE A 56 2.21 -2.38 -22.73
CA ILE A 56 1.91 -2.83 -24.10
C ILE A 56 0.77 -1.99 -24.70
N LEU A 57 -0.20 -1.57 -23.90
CA LEU A 57 -1.29 -0.74 -24.37
C LEU A 57 -0.86 0.73 -24.57
N GLU A 58 0.00 1.27 -23.69
CA GLU A 58 0.59 2.60 -23.87
C GLU A 58 1.42 2.71 -25.15
N THR A 59 2.19 1.67 -25.49
CA THR A 59 2.97 1.65 -26.76
C THR A 59 2.09 1.67 -28.02
N ARG A 60 0.79 1.36 -27.88
CA ARG A 60 -0.21 1.43 -28.97
C ARG A 60 -0.96 2.77 -29.00
N LEU A 61 -0.41 3.83 -28.39
CA LEU A 61 -0.98 5.18 -28.29
C LEU A 61 -2.28 5.28 -27.46
N PHE A 62 -2.53 4.33 -26.57
CA PHE A 62 -3.60 4.48 -25.58
C PHE A 62 -3.09 5.25 -24.38
N GLU A 63 -3.66 6.43 -24.15
CA GLU A 63 -3.48 7.17 -22.91
C GLU A 63 -4.36 6.52 -21.84
N PHE A 64 -3.76 5.97 -20.77
CA PHE A 64 -4.52 5.43 -19.65
C PHE A 64 -4.72 6.48 -18.57
N THR A 65 -5.98 6.76 -18.28
CA THR A 65 -6.36 7.51 -17.09
C THR A 65 -6.35 6.57 -15.88
N ARG A 66 -6.03 7.10 -14.69
CA ARG A 66 -6.09 6.35 -13.41
C ARG A 66 -7.38 5.53 -13.23
N LYS A 67 -8.52 6.05 -13.69
CA LYS A 67 -9.82 5.37 -13.60
C LYS A 67 -9.84 4.07 -14.41
N GLU A 68 -9.26 4.08 -15.60
CA GLU A 68 -9.22 2.93 -16.51
C GLU A 68 -8.27 1.85 -15.99
N VAL A 69 -7.14 2.25 -15.39
CA VAL A 69 -6.23 1.32 -14.70
C VAL A 69 -6.93 0.63 -13.53
N LEU A 70 -7.70 1.37 -12.74
CA LEU A 70 -8.47 0.80 -11.63
C LEU A 70 -9.59 -0.13 -12.12
N GLU A 71 -10.26 0.23 -13.21
CA GLU A 71 -11.28 -0.62 -13.82
C GLU A 71 -10.68 -1.92 -14.40
N LEU A 72 -9.53 -1.82 -15.08
CA LEU A 72 -8.79 -2.97 -15.59
C LEU A 72 -8.37 -3.90 -14.45
N ALA A 73 -7.89 -3.35 -13.34
CA ALA A 73 -7.52 -4.15 -12.18
C ALA A 73 -8.72 -4.80 -11.49
N TYR A 74 -9.85 -4.09 -11.41
CA TYR A 74 -11.12 -4.67 -10.94
C TYR A 74 -11.53 -5.87 -11.80
N GLN A 75 -11.52 -5.70 -13.12
CA GLN A 75 -11.83 -6.78 -14.06
C GLN A 75 -10.84 -7.95 -13.94
N PHE A 76 -9.54 -7.65 -13.81
CA PHE A 76 -8.51 -8.67 -13.60
C PHE A 76 -8.74 -9.45 -12.31
N ALA A 77 -9.15 -8.78 -11.23
CA ALA A 77 -9.45 -9.44 -9.97
C ALA A 77 -10.73 -10.31 -10.05
N ASP A 78 -11.79 -9.81 -10.69
CA ASP A 78 -13.04 -10.55 -10.92
C ASP A 78 -12.81 -11.80 -11.78
N VAL A 79 -12.07 -11.68 -12.89
CA VAL A 79 -11.76 -12.80 -13.79
C VAL A 79 -10.93 -13.87 -13.08
N ASN A 80 -9.98 -13.45 -12.25
CA ASN A 80 -9.14 -14.36 -11.47
C ASN A 80 -9.80 -14.82 -10.14
N ASN A 81 -11.05 -14.43 -9.87
CA ASN A 81 -11.78 -14.72 -8.63
C ASN A 81 -10.99 -14.37 -7.35
N ILE A 82 -10.24 -13.27 -7.38
CA ILE A 82 -9.41 -12.85 -6.25
C ILE A 82 -10.29 -12.09 -5.26
N PRO A 83 -10.28 -12.43 -3.96
CA PRO A 83 -11.03 -11.69 -2.95
C PRO A 83 -10.46 -10.27 -2.83
N HIS A 84 -11.22 -9.29 -3.30
CA HIS A 84 -10.77 -7.90 -3.38
C HIS A 84 -11.69 -6.94 -2.61
N ASN A 85 -11.14 -5.82 -2.20
CA ASN A 85 -11.87 -4.75 -1.49
C ASN A 85 -12.38 -3.63 -2.41
N PHE A 86 -12.39 -3.85 -3.73
CA PHE A 86 -12.98 -2.90 -4.68
C PHE A 86 -14.48 -2.76 -4.45
N ASN A 87 -15.01 -1.57 -4.73
CA ASN A 87 -16.44 -1.30 -4.57
C ASN A 87 -17.22 -1.79 -5.80
N ASN A 88 -18.15 -2.73 -5.62
CA ASN A 88 -18.92 -3.31 -6.73
C ASN A 88 -19.83 -2.28 -7.44
N GLU A 89 -20.28 -1.23 -6.72
CA GLU A 89 -21.11 -0.17 -7.31
C GLU A 89 -20.29 0.87 -8.09
N LYS A 90 -19.03 1.06 -7.70
CA LYS A 90 -18.10 1.99 -8.33
C LYS A 90 -16.77 1.28 -8.52
N ARG A 91 -16.68 0.50 -9.60
CA ARG A 91 -15.54 -0.36 -9.97
C ARG A 91 -14.18 0.38 -10.00
N TRP A 92 -14.21 1.66 -10.39
CA TRP A 92 -13.05 2.56 -10.41
C TRP A 92 -12.67 3.13 -9.03
N GLN A 93 -13.46 2.89 -7.98
CA GLN A 93 -13.13 3.26 -6.60
C GLN A 93 -12.56 2.06 -5.87
N ALA A 94 -11.23 2.00 -5.82
CA ALA A 94 -10.56 1.22 -4.80
C ALA A 94 -10.92 1.82 -3.44
N LYS A 95 -11.69 1.10 -2.63
CA LYS A 95 -12.19 1.57 -1.33
C LYS A 95 -11.05 1.96 -0.37
N ASN A 96 -9.83 1.49 -0.64
CA ASN A 96 -8.68 1.53 0.27
C ASN A 96 -7.34 1.95 -0.39
N GLY A 97 -7.34 2.83 -1.39
CA GLY A 97 -6.10 3.51 -1.81
C GLY A 97 -5.03 2.64 -2.47
N TRP A 98 -5.43 1.59 -3.20
CA TRP A 98 -4.50 0.73 -3.94
C TRP A 98 -3.66 1.51 -4.97
N LEU A 99 -4.18 2.63 -5.49
CA LEU A 99 -3.49 3.55 -6.39
C LEU A 99 -3.70 5.00 -5.95
N ASP A 100 -3.69 5.28 -4.65
CA ASP A 100 -3.67 6.66 -4.12
C ASP A 100 -2.27 7.26 -4.29
N PHE A 101 -1.93 7.61 -5.53
CA PHE A 101 -0.98 8.69 -5.76
C PHE A 101 -1.77 9.99 -5.66
N ASP A 102 -1.61 10.69 -4.54
CA ASP A 102 -1.93 12.11 -4.48
C ASP A 102 -1.09 12.78 -5.58
N ALA A 103 -1.76 13.35 -6.57
CA ALA A 103 -1.13 13.97 -7.73
C ALA A 103 -0.34 15.26 -7.41
N ASP A 104 0.10 15.44 -6.16
CA ASP A 104 0.71 16.66 -5.62
C ASP A 104 2.21 16.54 -5.32
N THR A 105 2.86 15.43 -5.67
CA THR A 105 4.34 15.33 -5.63
C THR A 105 4.98 15.48 -7.00
N ARG A 106 4.47 16.38 -7.86
CA ARG A 106 5.30 16.98 -8.92
C ARG A 106 6.23 18.02 -8.29
N THR A 107 7.18 17.54 -7.51
CA THR A 107 8.44 18.26 -7.29
C THR A 107 9.49 17.47 -8.04
N TYR A 108 9.70 17.84 -9.30
CA TYR A 108 10.95 17.51 -10.00
C TYR A 108 12.05 18.45 -9.47
N PRO A 109 13.32 18.00 -9.45
CA PRO A 109 14.46 18.72 -8.87
C PRO A 109 14.70 20.10 -9.49
#